data_AF-A0A953IQR0-F1
#
_entry.id   AF-A0A953IQR0-F1
#
_cell.length_a   1.000
_cell.length_b   1.000
_cell.length_c   1.000
_cell.angle_alpha   90.00
_cell.angle_beta   90.00
_cell.angle_gamma   90.00
#
_symmetry.space_group_name_H-M   'P 1'
#
loop_
_entity.id
_entity.type
_entity.pdbx_description
1 polymer ?
#
loop_
_entity_poly.entity_id
_entity_poly.type
_entity_poly.pdbx_seq_one_letter_code
_entity_poly.pdbx_strand_id
1 'polypeptide(L)'
;MKIRAAILDEMGRPGPYAQTRPVAIETIELDSPGPGEVLVKITAAGLCHSDLSIINGDRPRVMPMVLGHEAAGIVEECGPGVTDLQRGDSVALVFMPSCGHCVP
;
A
#
# COMPACT_ATOMS: atom_id res chain seq x y z
N MET A 1 -2.47 -4.04 14.86
CA MET A 1 -3.00 -2.70 15.18
C MET A 1 -4.13 -2.37 14.22
N LYS A 2 -5.19 -1.73 14.69
CA LYS A 2 -6.33 -1.35 13.83
C LYS A 2 -5.99 -0.13 12.99
N ILE A 3 -6.14 -0.25 11.66
CA ILE A 3 -6.00 0.85 10.72
C ILE A 3 -7.20 0.92 9.77
N ARG A 4 -7.40 2.06 9.11
CA ARG A 4 -8.34 2.19 8.00
C ARG A 4 -7.60 2.02 6.68
N ALA A 5 -8.15 1.21 5.78
CA ALA A 5 -7.56 0.94 4.47
C ALA A 5 -8.62 0.94 3.36
N ALA A 6 -8.18 1.22 2.13
CA ALA A 6 -9.01 1.12 0.93
C ALA A 6 -8.85 -0.28 0.32
N ILE A 7 -9.88 -1.11 0.47
CA ILE A 7 -9.90 -2.52 0.07
C ILE A 7 -10.65 -2.69 -1.24
N LEU A 8 -10.05 -3.42 -2.16
CA LEU A 8 -10.69 -4.00 -3.33
C LEU A 8 -10.92 -5.49 -3.06
N ASP A 9 -12.19 -5.90 -3.04
CA ASP A 9 -12.60 -7.29 -2.80
C ASP A 9 -12.71 -8.10 -4.11
N GLU A 10 -13.13 -7.42 -5.18
CA GLU A 10 -13.38 -7.99 -6.50
C GLU A 10 -13.03 -6.97 -7.59
N MET A 11 -12.30 -7.43 -8.61
CA MET A 11 -11.98 -6.65 -9.81
C MET A 11 -13.11 -6.72 -10.85
N GLY A 12 -13.18 -5.74 -11.74
CA GLY A 12 -14.02 -5.79 -12.94
C GLY A 12 -15.49 -5.43 -12.72
N ARG A 13 -15.85 -4.88 -11.56
CA ARG A 13 -17.20 -4.34 -11.34
C ARG A 13 -17.50 -3.27 -12.41
N PRO A 14 -18.70 -3.26 -13.01
CA PRO A 14 -19.04 -2.29 -14.02
C PRO A 14 -19.17 -0.88 -13.43
N GLY A 15 -18.94 0.14 -14.27
CA GLY A 15 -19.26 1.52 -13.93
C GLY A 15 -20.77 1.79 -13.92
N PRO A 16 -21.21 2.93 -13.35
CA PRO A 16 -20.39 3.98 -12.73
C PRO A 16 -20.01 3.68 -11.27
N TYR A 17 -18.75 3.94 -10.90
CA TYR A 17 -18.18 3.61 -9.57
C TYR A 17 -18.77 4.39 -8.40
N ALA A 18 -19.42 5.52 -8.65
CA ALA A 18 -20.22 6.20 -7.63
C ALA A 18 -21.35 5.32 -7.08
N GLN A 19 -21.82 4.34 -7.88
CA GLN A 19 -22.90 3.42 -7.50
C GLN A 19 -22.36 2.05 -7.11
N THR A 20 -21.48 1.46 -7.94
CA THR A 20 -20.98 0.09 -7.73
C THR A 20 -19.88 0.00 -6.67
N ARG A 21 -19.25 1.14 -6.33
CA ARG A 21 -18.32 1.33 -5.20
C ARG A 21 -17.36 0.16 -5.04
N PRO A 22 -16.48 -0.09 -6.05
CA PRO A 22 -15.59 -1.25 -6.04
C PRO A 22 -14.57 -1.23 -4.91
N VAL A 23 -14.28 -0.05 -4.34
CA VAL A 23 -13.35 0.12 -3.24
C VAL A 23 -14.11 0.50 -1.97
N ALA A 24 -13.94 -0.29 -0.92
CA ALA A 24 -14.50 -0.04 0.39
C ALA A 24 -13.44 0.51 1.35
N ILE A 25 -13.82 1.44 2.22
CA ILE A 25 -12.95 1.84 3.32
C ILE A 25 -13.30 1.01 4.55
N GLU A 26 -12.38 0.14 4.94
CA GLU A 26 -12.60 -0.80 6.03
C GLU A 26 -11.58 -0.62 7.14
N THR A 27 -11.91 -1.12 8.34
CA THR A 27 -10.96 -1.22 9.44
C THR A 27 -10.36 -2.61 9.43
N ILE A 28 -9.04 -2.70 9.33
CA ILE A 28 -8.29 -3.97 9.30
C ILE A 28 -7.29 -4.03 10.44
N GLU A 29 -6.87 -5.24 10.79
CA GLU A 29 -5.71 -5.46 11.65
C GLU A 29 -4.45 -5.51 10.79
N LEU A 30 -3.46 -4.69 11.14
CA LEU A 30 -2.13 -4.70 10.55
C LEU A 30 -1.12 -5.19 11.59
N ASP A 31 -0.35 -6.22 11.26
CA ASP A 31 0.67 -6.74 12.16
C ASP A 31 1.83 -5.75 12.35
N SER A 32 2.57 -5.92 13.45
CA SER A 32 3.83 -5.19 13.67
C SER A 32 4.87 -5.60 12.60
N PRO A 33 5.85 -4.73 12.27
CA PRO A 33 6.82 -5.03 11.24
C PRO A 33 7.72 -6.21 11.63
N GLY A 34 7.90 -7.15 10.72
CA GLY A 34 8.82 -8.27 10.86
C GLY A 34 10.29 -7.88 10.63
N PRO A 35 11.23 -8.85 10.66
CA PRO A 35 12.64 -8.59 10.40
C PRO A 35 12.87 -7.96 9.01
N GLY A 36 13.60 -6.84 8.96
CA GLY A 36 13.87 -6.09 7.73
C GLY A 36 12.69 -5.28 7.18
N GLU A 37 11.56 -5.24 7.90
CA GLU A 37 10.37 -4.47 7.49
C GLU A 37 10.26 -3.16 8.27
N VAL A 38 9.53 -2.20 7.69
CA VAL A 38 9.28 -0.89 8.28
C VAL A 38 7.79 -0.61 8.25
N LEU A 39 7.23 -0.26 9.42
CA LEU A 39 5.86 0.22 9.52
C LEU A 39 5.86 1.73 9.26
N VAL A 40 5.12 2.14 8.22
CA VAL A 40 5.01 3.53 7.82
C VAL A 40 3.60 4.04 8.04
N LYS A 41 3.47 5.16 8.77
CA LYS A 41 2.24 5.92 8.84
C LYS A 41 2.10 6.78 7.60
N ILE A 42 1.19 6.38 6.71
CA ILE A 42 0.90 7.12 5.48
C ILE A 42 0.29 8.48 5.80
N THR A 43 0.89 9.56 5.27
CA THR A 43 0.42 10.94 5.45
C THR A 43 -0.27 11.48 4.20
N ALA A 44 0.16 11.02 3.03
CA ALA A 44 -0.46 11.32 1.74
C ALA A 44 -0.33 10.12 0.79
N ALA A 45 -1.38 9.89 0.00
CA ALA A 45 -1.39 8.88 -1.06
C ALA A 45 -1.97 9.49 -2.34
N GLY A 46 -1.32 9.20 -3.46
CA GLY A 46 -1.80 9.53 -4.81
C GLY A 46 -2.78 8.48 -5.32
N LEU A 47 -3.59 8.87 -6.31
CA LEU A 47 -4.38 7.95 -7.11
C LEU A 47 -3.80 7.90 -8.50
N CYS A 48 -3.29 6.75 -8.90
CA CYS A 48 -2.68 6.56 -10.19
C CYS A 48 -3.59 5.75 -11.12
N HIS A 49 -3.41 5.92 -12.42
CA HIS A 49 -4.17 5.18 -13.41
C HIS A 49 -3.95 3.65 -13.31
N SER A 50 -2.80 3.20 -12.80
CA SER A 50 -2.54 1.78 -12.53
C SER A 50 -3.43 1.20 -11.44
N ASP A 51 -3.87 1.99 -10.45
CA ASP A 51 -4.85 1.54 -9.47
C ASP A 51 -6.20 1.28 -10.15
N LEU A 52 -6.61 2.17 -11.06
CA LEU A 52 -7.80 2.00 -11.89
C LEU A 52 -7.69 0.75 -12.79
N SER A 53 -6.53 0.48 -13.39
CA SER A 53 -6.32 -0.74 -14.19
C SER A 53 -6.51 -2.03 -13.39
N ILE A 54 -6.18 -2.03 -12.09
CA ILE A 54 -6.47 -3.17 -11.21
C ILE A 54 -7.98 -3.25 -10.94
N ILE A 55 -8.63 -2.12 -10.60
CA ILE A 55 -10.08 -2.07 -10.35
C ILE A 55 -10.87 -2.57 -11.57
N ASN A 56 -10.46 -2.21 -12.78
CA ASN A 56 -11.09 -2.64 -14.04
C ASN A 56 -10.85 -4.13 -14.36
N GLY A 57 -9.83 -4.76 -13.75
CA GLY A 57 -9.39 -6.11 -14.11
C GLY A 57 -8.42 -6.16 -15.31
N ASP A 58 -7.97 -5.03 -15.83
CA ASP A 58 -6.97 -4.95 -16.92
C ASP A 58 -5.60 -5.49 -16.46
N ARG A 59 -5.33 -5.40 -15.14
CA ARG A 59 -4.14 -5.95 -14.50
C ARG A 59 -4.55 -6.87 -13.35
N PRO A 60 -4.81 -8.17 -13.63
CA PRO A 60 -5.25 -9.11 -12.61
C PRO A 60 -4.26 -9.21 -11.43
N ARG A 61 -4.80 -9.20 -10.21
CA ARG A 61 -4.07 -9.34 -8.95
C ARG A 61 -4.80 -10.29 -8.01
N VAL A 62 -4.09 -10.80 -6.99
CA VAL A 62 -4.69 -11.59 -5.91
C VAL A 62 -5.55 -10.68 -5.04
N MET A 63 -6.76 -11.15 -4.71
CA MET A 63 -7.75 -10.44 -3.89
C MET A 63 -8.04 -11.21 -2.59
N PRO A 64 -8.48 -10.53 -1.51
CA PRO A 64 -8.65 -9.08 -1.40
C PRO A 64 -7.32 -8.32 -1.35
N MET A 65 -7.34 -7.03 -1.72
CA MET A 65 -6.13 -6.20 -1.80
C MET A 65 -6.35 -4.80 -1.23
N VAL A 66 -5.37 -4.29 -0.48
CA VAL A 66 -5.22 -2.85 -0.22
C VAL A 66 -4.58 -2.20 -1.44
N LEU A 67 -5.26 -1.23 -2.06
CA LEU A 67 -4.74 -0.53 -3.23
C LEU A 67 -3.75 0.59 -2.85
N GLY A 68 -3.03 1.10 -3.87
CA GLY A 68 -2.11 2.22 -3.74
C GLY A 68 -0.65 1.82 -3.77
N HIS A 69 0.15 2.61 -4.48
CA HIS A 69 1.58 2.40 -4.67
C HIS A 69 2.37 3.71 -4.78
N GLU A 70 1.69 4.85 -4.64
CA GLU A 70 2.25 6.19 -4.68
C GLU A 70 1.87 6.88 -3.38
N ALA A 71 2.82 6.96 -2.44
CA ALA A 71 2.55 7.54 -1.13
C ALA A 71 3.81 8.10 -0.48
N ALA A 72 3.59 9.00 0.48
CA ALA A 72 4.59 9.47 1.42
C ALA A 72 4.08 9.27 2.85
N GLY A 73 5.00 9.13 3.79
CA GLY A 73 4.66 8.87 5.18
C GLY A 73 5.81 9.11 6.14
N ILE A 74 5.54 8.77 7.39
CA ILE A 74 6.51 8.84 8.48
C ILE A 74 6.74 7.43 9.00
N VAL A 75 7.99 7.06 9.25
CA VAL A 75 8.32 5.79 9.91
C VAL A 75 7.73 5.77 11.32
N GLU A 76 6.85 4.81 11.60
CA GLU A 76 6.21 4.62 12.91
C GLU A 76 6.99 3.61 13.76
N GLU A 77 7.48 2.52 13.14
CA GLU A 77 8.22 1.45 13.80
C GLU A 77 9.16 0.75 12.80
N CYS A 78 10.36 0.38 13.25
CA CYS A 78 11.31 -0.42 12.47
C CYS A 78 11.36 -1.83 13.05
N GLY A 79 11.26 -2.84 12.19
CA GLY A 79 11.45 -4.23 12.59
C GLY A 79 12.93 -4.57 12.82
N PRO A 80 13.22 -5.75 13.40
CA PRO A 80 14.60 -6.18 13.67
C PRO A 80 15.49 -6.16 12.43
N GLY A 81 16.72 -5.64 12.56
CA GLY A 81 17.72 -5.64 11.48
C GLY A 81 17.65 -4.45 10.52
N VAL A 82 16.65 -3.58 10.64
CA VAL A 82 16.65 -2.27 9.98
C VAL A 82 17.63 -1.36 10.72
N THR A 83 18.62 -0.81 10.01
CA THR A 83 19.73 -0.04 10.62
C THR A 83 19.93 1.34 10.01
N ASP A 84 19.23 1.64 8.93
CA ASP A 84 19.35 2.84 8.10
C ASP A 84 18.13 3.77 8.20
N LEU A 85 17.09 3.37 8.95
CA LEU A 85 15.87 4.13 9.20
C LEU A 85 15.48 4.07 10.68
N GLN A 86 14.81 5.12 11.15
CA GLN A 86 14.31 5.20 12.51
C GLN A 86 12.92 5.87 12.57
N ARG A 87 12.21 5.65 13.68
CA ARG A 87 10.92 6.29 13.95
C ARG A 87 11.02 7.82 13.80
N GLY A 88 10.10 8.40 13.05
CA GLY A 88 10.03 9.84 12.78
C GLY A 88 10.62 10.27 11.44
N ASP A 89 11.37 9.40 10.75
CA ASP A 89 11.91 9.71 9.43
C ASP A 89 10.79 9.88 8.40
N SER A 90 10.94 10.88 7.53
CA SER A 90 10.04 11.09 6.39
C SER A 90 10.49 10.24 5.21
N VAL A 91 9.56 9.45 4.67
CA VAL A 91 9.84 8.48 3.60
C VAL A 91 8.84 8.63 2.46
N ALA A 92 9.31 8.37 1.24
CA ALA A 92 8.46 8.14 0.07
C ALA A 92 8.47 6.63 -0.24
N LEU A 93 7.31 6.08 -0.58
CA LEU A 93 7.22 4.67 -0.96
C LEU A 93 7.67 4.48 -2.40
N VAL A 94 8.44 3.43 -2.65
CA VAL A 94 8.91 3.07 -3.99
C VAL A 94 8.35 1.69 -4.35
N PHE A 95 7.47 1.66 -5.36
CA PHE A 95 6.87 0.41 -5.82
C PHE A 95 7.89 -0.57 -6.43
N MET A 96 8.96 -0.04 -7.03
CA MET A 96 10.02 -0.83 -7.64
C MET A 96 11.23 -0.89 -6.69
N PRO A 97 11.42 -1.99 -5.96
CA PRO A 97 12.49 -2.06 -4.96
C PRO A 97 13.87 -2.00 -5.63
N SER A 98 14.81 -1.33 -4.96
CA SER A 98 16.23 -1.34 -5.35
C SER A 98 17.04 -1.84 -4.15
N CYS A 99 17.51 -3.08 -4.21
CA CYS A 99 18.19 -3.68 -3.06
C CYS A 99 19.65 -3.20 -2.91
N GLY A 100 20.24 -2.58 -3.92
CA GLY A 100 21.64 -2.16 -3.92
C GLY A 100 22.67 -3.31 -3.98
N HIS A 101 22.22 -4.57 -4.07
CA HIS A 101 23.08 -5.76 -4.08
C HIS A 101 23.09 -6.50 -5.42
N CYS A 102 22.24 -6.12 -6.38
CA CYS A 102 22.23 -6.65 -7.74
C CYS A 102 22.62 -5.59 -8.76
N VAL A 103 22.91 -6.02 -9.99
CA VAL A 103 23.09 -5.09 -11.12
C VAL A 103 21.78 -4.32 -11.37
N PRO A 104 21.86 -3.04 -11.76
CA PRO A 104 20.69 -2.26 -12.15
C PRO A 104 19.94 -2.85 -13.35
#